data_AF-A0AAD2SUG4-F1
#
_entry.id   AF-A0AAD2SUG4-F1
#
_cell.length_a   1.000
_cell.length_b   1.000
_cell.length_c   1.000
_cell.angle_alpha   90.00
_cell.angle_beta   90.00
_cell.angle_gamma   90.00
#
_symmetry.space_group_name_H-M   'P 1'
#
loop_
_entity.id
_entity.type
_entity.pdbx_description
1 polymer ?
#
loop_
_entity_poly.entity_id
_entity_poly.type
_entity_poly.pdbx_seq_one_letter_code
_entity_poly.pdbx_strand_id
1 'polypeptide(L)'
;MKSEETEKNPLKIVWIARKNLLPKSIWKVFISVILLIWILDNFVPDSIVRINYSAVSLDKFIVLSVSALAFILSMFTFCRETYSMNDFSDFFVTRPKVYYEYLADYLFPSFLWFSILIMSVIRLIIILTLPDTIIHNLKLFYLSVVFLALITTMTVIIRNMNRFTNKVVMQGKRDET
;
A
#
# COMPACT_ATOMS: atom_id res chain seq x y z
N MET A 1 0.62 -32.99 -16.13
CA MET A 1 0.95 -31.70 -15.50
C MET A 1 -0.35 -30.92 -15.44
N LYS A 2 -1.02 -30.85 -14.28
CA LYS A 2 -2.33 -30.19 -14.16
C LYS A 2 -2.05 -28.70 -14.36
N SER A 3 -2.68 -28.06 -15.35
CA SER A 3 -2.59 -26.62 -15.49
C SER A 3 -3.28 -26.01 -14.28
N GLU A 4 -2.53 -25.73 -13.21
CA GLU A 4 -3.02 -24.81 -12.20
C GLU A 4 -3.31 -23.51 -12.94
N GLU A 5 -4.60 -23.19 -13.09
CA GLU A 5 -5.00 -21.92 -13.68
C GLU A 5 -4.34 -20.82 -12.87
N THR A 6 -3.54 -20.01 -13.57
CA THR A 6 -2.88 -18.84 -12.99
C THR A 6 -3.93 -17.98 -12.31
N GLU A 7 -3.69 -17.62 -11.04
CA GLU A 7 -4.61 -16.73 -10.35
C GLU A 7 -4.45 -15.32 -10.92
N LYS A 8 -5.51 -14.82 -11.57
CA LYS A 8 -5.52 -13.52 -12.25
C LYS A 8 -6.26 -12.46 -11.46
N ASN A 9 -7.03 -12.84 -10.44
CA ASN A 9 -7.80 -11.88 -9.66
C ASN A 9 -6.87 -11.12 -8.68
N PRO A 10 -6.71 -9.79 -8.83
CA PRO A 10 -5.79 -9.02 -8.00
C PRO A 10 -6.15 -9.06 -6.51
N LEU A 11 -7.45 -9.10 -6.17
CA LEU A 11 -7.90 -9.19 -4.79
C LEU A 11 -7.54 -10.54 -4.17
N LYS A 12 -7.65 -11.61 -4.96
CA LYS A 12 -7.29 -12.96 -4.50
C LYS A 12 -5.77 -13.11 -4.33
N ILE A 13 -4.96 -12.49 -5.19
CA ILE A 13 -3.50 -12.42 -5.04
C ILE A 13 -3.12 -11.73 -3.73
N VAL A 14 -3.70 -10.56 -3.45
CA VAL A 14 -3.47 -9.83 -2.18
C VAL A 14 -3.92 -10.68 -0.98
N TRP A 15 -5.05 -11.39 -1.10
CA TRP A 15 -5.54 -12.27 -0.04
C TRP A 15 -4.59 -13.43 0.25
N ILE A 16 -3.99 -14.04 -0.77
CA ILE A 16 -2.99 -15.10 -0.63
C ILE A 16 -1.78 -14.58 0.16
N ALA A 17 -1.32 -13.36 -0.16
CA ALA A 17 -0.17 -12.72 0.46
C ALA A 17 -0.47 -12.00 1.80
N ARG A 18 -1.72 -12.00 2.29
CA ARG A 18 -2.20 -11.13 3.39
C ARG A 18 -1.34 -11.14 4.66
N LYS A 19 -0.74 -12.29 5.00
CA LYS A 19 0.11 -12.44 6.20
C LYS A 19 1.46 -11.75 6.07
N ASN A 20 1.91 -11.50 4.83
CA ASN A 20 3.23 -10.98 4.50
C ASN A 20 3.18 -9.58 3.87
N LEU A 21 1.99 -8.96 3.74
CA LEU A 21 1.82 -7.62 3.18
C LEU A 21 2.61 -6.55 3.94
N LEU A 22 2.60 -6.59 5.26
CA LEU A 22 3.40 -5.73 6.13
C LEU A 22 3.90 -6.53 7.35
N PRO A 23 5.10 -6.22 7.89
CA PRO A 23 5.55 -6.76 9.16
C PRO A 23 4.55 -6.48 10.29
N LYS A 24 4.43 -7.43 11.23
CA LYS A 24 3.55 -7.28 12.40
C LYS A 24 3.87 -6.02 13.23
N SER A 25 5.13 -5.61 13.28
CA SER A 25 5.57 -4.37 13.95
C SER A 25 4.95 -3.13 13.30
N ILE A 26 4.95 -3.05 11.97
CA ILE A 26 4.36 -1.92 11.23
C ILE A 26 2.84 -1.86 11.46
N TRP A 27 2.16 -3.01 11.47
CA TRP A 27 0.73 -3.06 11.82
C TRP A 27 0.44 -2.52 13.22
N LYS A 28 1.25 -2.89 14.22
CA LYS A 28 1.10 -2.37 15.59
C LYS A 28 1.30 -0.86 15.65
N VAL A 29 2.34 -0.35 14.98
CA VAL A 29 2.62 1.09 14.92
C VAL A 29 1.46 1.83 14.25
N PHE A 30 0.98 1.35 13.09
CA PHE A 30 -0.16 1.94 12.39
C PHE A 30 -1.40 2.02 13.30
N ILE A 31 -1.78 0.91 13.93
CA ILE A 31 -2.94 0.88 14.84
C ILE A 31 -2.74 1.85 16.01
N SER A 32 -1.54 1.90 16.59
CA SER A 32 -1.23 2.81 17.71
C SER A 32 -1.35 4.28 17.32
N VAL A 33 -0.92 4.66 16.11
CA VAL A 33 -1.01 6.04 15.61
C VAL A 33 -2.47 6.43 15.38
N ILE A 34 -3.26 5.57 14.73
CA ILE A 34 -4.68 5.85 14.49
C ILE A 34 -5.46 5.95 15.80
N LEU A 35 -5.16 5.08 16.76
CA LEU A 35 -5.78 5.11 18.09
C LEU A 35 -5.40 6.40 18.84
N LEU A 36 -4.14 6.82 18.76
CA LEU A 36 -3.70 8.07 19.36
C LEU A 36 -4.40 9.28 18.73
N ILE A 37 -4.52 9.33 17.40
CA ILE A 37 -5.27 10.39 16.70
C ILE A 37 -6.73 10.40 17.18
N TRP A 38 -7.37 9.23 17.26
CA TRP A 38 -8.75 9.11 17.74
C TRP A 38 -8.92 9.60 19.19
N ILE A 39 -7.97 9.28 20.08
CA ILE A 39 -7.99 9.77 21.47
C ILE A 39 -7.86 11.29 21.52
N LEU A 40 -6.88 11.84 20.80
CA LEU A 40 -6.65 13.28 20.74
C LEU A 40 -7.90 14.02 20.24
N ASP A 41 -8.60 13.43 19.28
CA ASP A 41 -9.75 14.03 18.64
C ASP A 41 -11.05 13.99 19.48
N ASN A 42 -11.21 12.97 20.35
CA ASN A 42 -12.45 12.78 21.12
C ASN A 42 -12.33 13.14 22.60
N PHE A 43 -11.13 13.09 23.17
CA PHE A 43 -10.93 13.25 24.62
C PHE A 43 -10.09 14.46 25.01
N VAL A 44 -9.38 15.09 24.06
CA VAL A 44 -8.60 16.30 24.34
C VAL A 44 -9.42 17.52 23.93
N PRO A 45 -9.57 18.53 24.81
CA PRO A 45 -10.25 19.77 24.43
C PRO A 45 -9.58 20.45 23.23
N ASP A 46 -10.41 20.99 22.33
CA ASP A 46 -9.96 21.73 21.14
C ASP A 46 -9.02 22.91 21.44
N SER A 47 -9.03 23.41 22.68
CA SER A 47 -8.12 24.46 23.15
C SER A 47 -6.66 24.00 23.25
N ILE A 48 -6.42 22.69 23.33
CA ILE A 48 -5.07 22.11 23.48
C ILE A 48 -4.59 21.54 22.14
N VAL A 49 -5.41 20.73 21.47
CA VAL A 49 -5.10 20.13 20.17
C VAL A 49 -6.35 20.17 19.31
N ARG A 50 -6.27 20.82 18.15
CA ARG A 50 -7.34 20.83 17.16
C ARG A 50 -6.87 20.17 15.87
N ILE A 51 -7.49 19.06 15.50
CA ILE A 51 -7.19 18.39 14.24
C ILE A 51 -7.87 19.16 13.11
N ASN A 52 -7.06 19.74 12.21
CA ASN A 52 -7.59 20.48 11.07
C ASN A 52 -8.03 19.52 9.95
N TYR A 53 -9.25 19.03 10.06
CA TYR A 53 -9.90 18.21 9.05
C TYR A 53 -10.18 18.94 7.72
N SER A 54 -10.09 20.28 7.69
CA SER A 54 -10.20 21.07 6.45
C SER A 54 -8.92 21.02 5.60
N ALA A 55 -7.79 20.68 6.21
CA ALA A 55 -6.57 20.34 5.48
C ALA A 55 -6.71 19.00 4.73
N VAL A 56 -7.55 18.09 5.24
CA VAL A 56 -7.88 16.79 4.64
C VAL A 56 -9.08 16.95 3.69
N SER A 57 -8.97 17.85 2.71
CA SER A 57 -9.99 17.93 1.66
C SER A 57 -9.74 16.82 0.64
N LEU A 58 -10.76 15.99 0.39
CA LEU A 58 -10.64 14.76 -0.39
C LEU A 58 -10.12 15.02 -1.81
N ASP A 59 -10.48 16.15 -2.40
CA ASP A 59 -10.05 16.62 -3.73
C ASP A 59 -8.53 16.84 -3.84
N LYS A 60 -7.86 17.26 -2.76
CA LYS A 60 -6.39 17.47 -2.75
C LYS A 60 -5.59 16.17 -2.91
N PHE A 61 -6.20 15.03 -2.63
CA PHE A 61 -5.55 13.73 -2.73
C PHE A 61 -5.56 13.15 -4.15
N ILE A 62 -6.22 13.77 -5.13
CA ILE A 62 -6.19 13.32 -6.52
C ILE A 62 -4.76 13.31 -7.05
N VAL A 63 -4.07 14.45 -6.95
CA VAL A 63 -2.68 14.60 -7.43
C VAL A 63 -1.78 13.62 -6.70
N LEU A 64 -1.87 13.54 -5.37
CA LEU A 64 -1.07 12.63 -4.57
C LEU A 64 -1.28 11.17 -4.97
N SER A 65 -2.53 10.75 -5.21
CA SER A 65 -2.86 9.38 -5.58
C SER A 65 -2.34 9.03 -6.98
N VAL A 66 -2.49 9.92 -7.96
CA VAL A 66 -1.95 9.71 -9.31
C VAL A 66 -0.43 9.62 -9.28
N SER A 67 0.24 10.52 -8.55
CA SER A 67 1.70 10.48 -8.37
C SER A 67 2.15 9.19 -7.68
N ALA A 68 1.44 8.74 -6.65
CA ALA A 68 1.78 7.50 -5.96
C ALA A 68 1.58 6.26 -6.84
N LEU A 69 0.52 6.20 -7.65
CA LEU A 69 0.29 5.12 -8.61
C LEU A 69 1.38 5.08 -9.68
N ALA A 70 1.75 6.23 -10.24
CA ALA A 70 2.85 6.33 -11.20
C ALA A 70 4.17 5.85 -10.56
N PHE A 71 4.44 6.27 -9.32
CA PHE A 71 5.62 5.83 -8.58
C PHE A 71 5.65 4.32 -8.33
N ILE A 72 4.54 3.70 -7.93
CA ILE A 72 4.45 2.25 -7.73
C ILE A 72 4.70 1.51 -9.06
N LEU A 73 4.18 2.03 -10.18
CA LEU A 73 4.44 1.48 -11.51
C LEU A 73 5.92 1.58 -11.88
N SER A 74 6.58 2.72 -11.61
CA SER A 74 8.02 2.86 -11.82
C SER A 74 8.82 1.87 -10.98
N MET A 75 8.45 1.66 -9.72
CA MET A 75 9.07 0.68 -8.84
C MET A 75 8.87 -0.76 -9.34
N PHE A 76 7.71 -1.08 -9.90
CA PHE A 76 7.47 -2.38 -10.53
C PHE A 76 8.38 -2.58 -11.76
N THR A 77 8.51 -1.58 -12.62
CA THR A 77 9.39 -1.62 -13.79
C THR A 77 10.85 -1.78 -13.40
N PHE A 78 11.34 -1.02 -12.42
CA PHE A 78 12.70 -1.15 -11.88
C PHE A 78 13.00 -2.57 -11.40
N CYS A 79 12.05 -3.20 -10.68
CA CYS A 79 12.27 -4.55 -10.17
C CYS A 79 12.21 -5.61 -11.28
N ARG A 80 11.41 -5.39 -12.33
CA ARG A 80 11.40 -6.22 -13.54
C ARG A 80 12.72 -6.13 -14.32
N GLU A 81 13.43 -5.01 -14.24
CA GLU A 81 14.79 -4.91 -14.80
C GLU A 81 15.81 -5.63 -13.91
N THR A 82 15.58 -5.65 -12.59
CA THR A 82 16.44 -6.38 -11.65
C THR A 82 16.31 -7.88 -11.82
N TYR A 83 15.11 -8.45 -11.98
CA TYR A 83 14.87 -9.89 -12.13
C TYR A 83 14.53 -10.27 -13.57
N SER A 84 15.19 -11.31 -14.09
CA SER A 84 14.90 -11.80 -15.44
C SER A 84 13.54 -12.50 -15.50
N MET A 85 12.97 -12.62 -16.71
CA MET A 85 11.74 -13.41 -16.90
C MET A 85 11.92 -14.87 -16.46
N ASN A 86 13.13 -15.42 -16.62
CA ASN A 86 13.47 -16.76 -16.15
C ASN A 86 13.40 -16.85 -14.63
N ASP A 87 13.89 -15.84 -13.90
CA ASP A 87 13.81 -15.79 -12.44
C ASP A 87 12.34 -15.85 -11.96
N PHE A 88 11.44 -15.09 -12.62
CA PHE A 88 10.02 -15.10 -12.29
C PHE A 88 9.31 -16.39 -12.67
N SER A 89 9.69 -17.00 -13.80
CA SER A 89 9.19 -18.32 -14.20
C SER A 89 9.57 -19.39 -13.19
N ASP A 90 10.83 -19.38 -12.74
CA ASP A 90 11.32 -20.30 -11.72
C ASP A 90 10.58 -20.10 -10.40
N PHE A 91 10.34 -18.85 -9.98
CA PHE A 91 9.51 -18.57 -8.80
C PHE A 91 8.09 -19.09 -8.98
N PHE A 92 7.48 -18.91 -10.15
CA PHE A 92 6.12 -19.38 -10.41
C PHE A 92 6.02 -20.91 -10.30
N VAL A 93 6.97 -21.64 -10.89
CA VAL A 93 6.96 -23.11 -10.92
C VAL A 93 7.38 -23.72 -9.57
N THR A 94 8.45 -23.22 -8.95
CA THR A 94 9.02 -23.83 -7.75
C THR A 94 8.40 -23.30 -6.46
N ARG A 95 8.04 -22.01 -6.41
CA ARG A 95 7.55 -21.34 -5.20
C ARG A 95 6.46 -20.31 -5.54
N PRO A 96 5.29 -20.75 -6.04
CA PRO A 96 4.23 -19.84 -6.52
C PRO A 96 3.80 -18.82 -5.47
N LYS A 97 3.88 -19.17 -4.18
CA LYS A 97 3.63 -18.24 -3.08
C LYS A 97 4.53 -16.99 -3.11
N VAL A 98 5.83 -17.15 -3.39
CA VAL A 98 6.79 -16.04 -3.47
C VAL A 98 6.47 -15.14 -4.67
N TYR A 99 6.04 -15.72 -5.78
CA TYR A 99 5.57 -14.98 -6.94
C TYR A 99 4.32 -14.14 -6.63
N TYR A 100 3.32 -14.71 -5.96
CA TYR A 100 2.12 -13.96 -5.57
C TYR A 100 2.38 -12.92 -4.49
N GLU A 101 3.30 -13.18 -3.55
CA GLU A 101 3.77 -12.17 -2.59
C GLU A 101 4.45 -10.99 -3.30
N TYR A 102 5.29 -11.27 -4.29
CA TYR A 102 5.89 -10.24 -5.13
C TYR A 102 4.84 -9.35 -5.80
N LEU A 103 3.81 -9.95 -6.42
CA LEU A 103 2.74 -9.18 -7.05
C LEU A 103 1.92 -8.38 -6.04
N ALA A 104 1.61 -8.99 -4.89
CA ALA A 104 0.83 -8.36 -3.84
C ALA A 104 1.50 -7.11 -3.26
N ASP A 105 2.83 -7.05 -3.26
CA ASP A 105 3.58 -5.87 -2.79
C ASP A 105 3.24 -4.61 -3.59
N TYR A 106 2.93 -4.74 -4.88
CA TYR A 106 2.54 -3.62 -5.74
C TYR A 106 1.01 -3.45 -5.78
N LEU A 107 0.27 -4.55 -5.84
CA LEU A 107 -1.19 -4.52 -5.92
C LEU A 107 -1.82 -3.91 -4.67
N PHE A 108 -1.31 -4.21 -3.48
CA PHE A 108 -1.88 -3.72 -2.23
C PHE A 108 -1.83 -2.19 -2.10
N PRO A 109 -0.67 -1.51 -2.19
CA PRO A 109 -0.63 -0.05 -2.18
C PRO A 109 -1.35 0.57 -3.37
N SER A 110 -1.30 -0.06 -4.56
CA SER A 110 -2.04 0.44 -5.73
C SER A 110 -3.55 0.45 -5.47
N PHE A 111 -4.07 -0.61 -4.85
CA PHE A 111 -5.48 -0.70 -4.49
C PHE A 111 -5.89 0.38 -3.49
N LEU A 112 -5.05 0.66 -2.50
CA LEU A 112 -5.30 1.74 -1.52
C LEU A 112 -5.34 3.11 -2.21
N TRP A 113 -4.33 3.44 -3.02
CA TRP A 113 -4.29 4.71 -3.75
C TRP A 113 -5.40 4.85 -4.77
N PHE A 114 -5.78 3.76 -5.43
CA PHE A 114 -6.91 3.76 -6.36
C PHE A 114 -8.25 3.98 -5.63
N SER A 115 -8.42 3.39 -4.44
CA SER A 115 -9.60 3.62 -3.60
C SER A 115 -9.69 5.07 -3.13
N ILE A 116 -8.56 5.66 -2.72
CA ILE A 116 -8.44 7.08 -2.36
C ILE A 116 -8.83 7.95 -3.56
N LEU A 117 -8.28 7.67 -4.75
CA LEU A 117 -8.56 8.42 -5.97
C LEU A 117 -10.06 8.39 -6.34
N ILE A 118 -10.69 7.21 -6.31
CA ILE A 118 -12.12 7.07 -6.59
C ILE A 118 -12.93 7.92 -5.61
N MET A 119 -12.67 7.81 -4.31
CA MET A 119 -13.36 8.60 -3.28
C MET A 119 -13.19 10.12 -3.51
N SER A 120 -11.98 10.55 -3.87
CA SER A 120 -11.67 11.95 -4.17
C SER A 120 -12.44 12.47 -5.38
N VAL A 121 -12.53 11.68 -6.46
CA VAL A 121 -13.29 12.05 -7.65
C VAL A 121 -14.79 12.06 -7.38
N ILE A 122 -15.32 11.05 -6.66
CA ILE A 122 -16.73 10.99 -6.29
C ILE A 122 -17.13 12.21 -5.47
N ARG A 123 -16.28 12.68 -4.55
CA ARG A 123 -16.55 13.88 -3.75
C ARG A 123 -16.74 15.14 -4.60
N LEU A 124 -16.08 15.26 -5.75
CA LEU A 124 -16.27 16.40 -6.66
C LEU A 124 -17.66 16.40 -7.32
N ILE A 125 -18.25 15.22 -7.49
CA ILE A 125 -19.52 15.02 -8.19
C ILE A 125 -20.70 15.02 -7.20
N ILE A 126 -20.51 14.42 -6.01
CA ILE A 126 -21.58 14.18 -5.04
C ILE A 126 -21.42 15.09 -3.82
N ILE A 127 -22.40 15.97 -3.62
CA ILE A 127 -22.57 16.75 -2.40
C ILE A 127 -23.38 15.90 -1.41
N LEU A 128 -22.69 15.30 -0.45
CA LEU A 128 -23.29 14.52 0.64
C LEU A 128 -23.49 15.40 1.87
N THR A 129 -24.74 15.53 2.31
CA THR A 129 -25.13 16.17 3.58
C THR A 129 -25.42 15.07 4.61
N LEU A 130 -24.48 14.87 5.52
CA LEU A 130 -24.58 13.92 6.63
C LEU A 130 -24.49 14.65 7.97
N PRO A 131 -24.96 14.05 9.07
CA PRO A 131 -24.69 14.54 10.42
C PRO A 131 -23.19 14.74 10.67
N ASP A 132 -22.82 15.79 11.39
CA ASP A 132 -21.43 16.19 11.61
C ASP A 132 -20.59 15.07 12.24
N THR A 133 -21.14 14.32 13.18
CA THR A 133 -20.47 13.16 13.81
C THR A 133 -20.08 12.09 12.78
N ILE A 134 -20.95 11.84 11.80
CA ILE A 134 -20.69 10.84 10.75
C ILE A 134 -19.61 11.36 9.79
N ILE A 135 -19.69 12.63 9.40
CA ILE A 135 -18.69 13.28 8.56
C ILE A 135 -17.32 13.20 9.21
N HIS A 136 -17.25 13.48 10.52
CA HIS A 136 -16.02 13.46 11.29
C HIS A 136 -15.35 12.09 11.31
N ASN A 137 -16.11 11.05 11.67
CA ASN A 137 -15.62 9.67 11.66
C ASN A 137 -15.21 9.19 10.26
N LEU A 138 -15.94 9.59 9.21
CA LEU A 138 -15.58 9.29 7.82
C LEU A 138 -14.26 9.94 7.42
N LYS A 139 -13.99 11.18 7.86
CA LYS A 139 -12.71 11.85 7.60
C LYS A 139 -11.56 11.16 8.33
N LEU A 140 -11.76 10.75 9.58
CA LEU A 140 -10.75 9.98 10.32
C LEU A 140 -10.46 8.63 9.64
N PHE A 141 -11.51 7.92 9.21
CA PHE A 141 -11.37 6.68 8.46
C PHE A 141 -10.60 6.90 7.15
N TYR A 142 -10.97 7.92 6.38
CA TYR A 142 -10.27 8.26 5.14
C TYR A 142 -8.78 8.57 5.39
N LEU A 143 -8.49 9.37 6.42
CA LEU A 143 -7.12 9.68 6.83
C LEU A 143 -6.33 8.41 7.19
N SER A 144 -6.97 7.45 7.85
CA SER A 144 -6.34 6.16 8.17
C SER A 144 -5.95 5.37 6.90
N VAL A 145 -6.79 5.40 5.88
CA VAL A 145 -6.52 4.75 4.58
C VAL A 145 -5.36 5.45 3.87
N VAL A 146 -5.32 6.79 3.89
CA VAL A 146 -4.21 7.58 3.33
C VAL A 146 -2.89 7.24 4.03
N PHE A 147 -2.87 7.20 5.37
CA PHE A 147 -1.66 6.81 6.10
C PHE A 147 -1.20 5.39 5.78
N LEU A 148 -2.14 4.44 5.67
CA LEU A 148 -1.80 3.07 5.29
C LEU A 148 -1.22 3.02 3.87
N ALA A 149 -1.78 3.80 2.93
CA ALA A 149 -1.28 3.91 1.56
C ALA A 149 0.15 4.46 1.52
N LEU A 150 0.47 5.47 2.33
CA LEU A 150 1.82 6.02 2.44
C LEU A 150 2.82 4.99 3.01
N ILE A 151 2.46 4.30 4.10
CA ILE A 151 3.31 3.28 4.74
C ILE A 151 3.59 2.12 3.78
N THR A 152 2.57 1.68 3.05
CA THR A 152 2.69 0.57 2.10
C THR A 152 3.53 0.97 0.89
N THR A 153 3.40 2.19 0.37
CA THR A 153 4.30 2.72 -0.67
C THR A 153 5.76 2.75 -0.21
N MET A 154 6.05 3.21 1.01
CA MET A 154 7.42 3.16 1.56
C MET A 154 7.94 1.72 1.68
N THR A 155 7.06 0.79 2.04
CA THR A 155 7.44 -0.62 2.14
C THR A 155 7.83 -1.21 0.77
N VAL A 156 7.19 -0.79 -0.33
CA VAL A 156 7.59 -1.17 -1.69
C VAL A 156 9.04 -0.76 -1.98
N ILE A 157 9.40 0.48 -1.62
CA ILE A 157 10.77 0.99 -1.82
C ILE A 157 11.78 0.11 -1.08
N ILE A 158 11.54 -0.13 0.21
CA ILE A 158 12.43 -0.93 1.05
C ILE A 158 12.55 -2.36 0.50
N ARG A 159 11.44 -2.98 0.10
CA ARG A 159 11.45 -4.33 -0.50
C ARG A 159 12.25 -4.37 -1.79
N ASN A 160 12.14 -3.36 -2.64
CA ASN A 160 12.89 -3.28 -3.88
C ASN A 160 14.38 -3.08 -3.65
N MET A 161 14.77 -2.22 -2.71
CA MET A 161 16.17 -2.06 -2.31
C MET A 161 16.76 -3.36 -1.75
N ASN A 162 16.00 -4.07 -0.91
CA ASN A 162 16.43 -5.36 -0.37
C ASN A 162 16.57 -6.43 -1.45
N ARG A 163 15.63 -6.49 -2.40
CA ARG A 163 15.69 -7.39 -3.56
C ARG A 163 16.93 -7.16 -4.41
N PHE A 164 17.18 -5.90 -4.77
CA PHE A 164 18.36 -5.52 -5.53
C PHE A 164 19.64 -5.91 -4.80
N THR A 165 19.76 -5.54 -3.52
CA THR A 165 20.91 -5.88 -2.67
C THR A 165 21.13 -7.39 -2.59
N ASN A 166 20.06 -8.16 -2.39
CA ASN A 166 20.13 -9.63 -2.34
C ASN A 166 20.64 -10.21 -3.67
N LYS A 167 20.22 -9.66 -4.81
CA LYS A 167 20.68 -10.12 -6.12
C LYS A 167 22.16 -9.81 -6.35
N VAL A 168 22.62 -8.62 -5.96
CA VAL A 168 24.04 -8.24 -5.99
C VAL A 168 24.88 -9.20 -5.15
N VAL A 169 24.45 -9.50 -3.91
CA VAL A 169 25.16 -10.43 -3.02
C VAL A 169 25.21 -11.85 -3.61
N MET A 170 24.14 -12.32 -4.25
CA MET A 170 24.12 -13.63 -4.90
C MET A 170 25.06 -13.71 -6.10
N GLN A 171 25.21 -12.63 -6.87
CA GLN A 171 26.15 -12.58 -7.99
C GLN A 171 27.59 -12.53 -7.50
N GLY A 172 27.91 -11.64 -6.54
CA GLY A 172 29.26 -11.56 -5.99
C GLY A 172 29.75 -12.89 -5.39
N LYS A 173 28.88 -13.64 -4.71
CA LYS A 173 29.24 -14.98 -4.19
C LYS A 173 29.47 -16.04 -5.27
N ARG A 174 28.88 -15.89 -6.46
CA ARG A 174 29.11 -16.81 -7.58
C ARG A 174 30.44 -16.55 -8.26
N ASP A 175 30.86 -15.28 -8.30
CA ASP A 175 32.13 -14.88 -8.92
C ASP A 175 33.34 -15.23 -8.05
N GLU A 176 33.13 -15.52 -6.76
CA GLU A 176 34.16 -15.99 -5.80
C GLU A 176 34.38 -17.51 -5.80
N THR A 177 33.55 -18.30 -6.49
CA THR A 177 33.62 -19.78 -6.58
C THR A 177 33.95 -20.25 -7.99
#